data_AF-A0A5N7ZZE1-F1
#
_entry.id   AF-A0A5N7ZZE1-F1
#
_cell.length_a   1.000
_cell.length_b   1.000
_cell.length_c   1.000
_cell.angle_alpha   90.00
_cell.angle_beta   90.00
_cell.angle_gamma   90.00
#
_symmetry.space_group_name_H-M   'P 1'
#
loop_
_entity.id
_entity.type
_entity.pdbx_description
1 polymer ?
#
loop_
_entity_poly.entity_id
_entity_poly.type
_entity_poly.pdbx_seq_one_letter_code
_entity_poly.pdbx_strand_id
1 'polypeptide(L)'
;MNAPLASHILNGAMPPAAPARLREIPYNYTSFSDREIVGRLLGDDAWSLLTDLRGERRTGRSARMLYEVLGDIWVVRRNPYLQDDLLDNPKRRKQLIEALHHRLGEIDRRREPDVPAEAGHDPHRDEKVVGLLARARSAIAAFEGEFDQTAMMRKQAQKVLGRITARDNIKFDGLSRVSHVTDATDWRVEYPFVVLTPDSEDEIAALVTACIELGLTIVPRGGGTGYTGGAIPLTWKSAVINTEKFDKLGKVESCILPGLTEPVAVIHAGAGVVTKRVSEAAEAAGFVFAVDPTSAEASCVGGNVAMNAGGKKAVLWGTALDNLAWWRMVDPDGNWLEVSRLEHNMGKIHDVETARFELKWFDGKGKPGERLLKTETLEIKGRVFRKEGLGKDVTDKFLAGLPGIQKEGCDGLITSARWVLHRMPRHTRTVCMEFFG
;
A
#
# COMPACT_ATOMS: atom_id res chain seq x y z
N MET A 1 35.32 14.89 30.68
CA MET A 1 36.55 14.41 30.01
C MET A 1 36.13 13.33 29.03
N ASN A 2 36.22 13.62 27.74
CA ASN A 2 35.91 12.69 26.66
C ASN A 2 37.09 11.74 26.46
N ALA A 3 36.84 10.44 26.48
CA ALA A 3 37.72 9.44 25.88
C ALA A 3 36.84 8.41 25.13
N PRO A 4 37.02 8.24 23.81
CA PRO A 4 36.23 7.33 22.99
C PRO A 4 36.90 5.96 22.95
N LEU A 5 36.24 4.93 23.49
CA LEU A 5 36.75 3.54 23.45
C LEU A 5 35.71 2.58 22.87
N ALA A 6 35.05 3.00 21.78
CA ALA A 6 34.13 2.14 21.03
C ALA A 6 34.32 2.18 19.50
N SER A 7 35.25 3.00 18.95
CA SER A 7 35.43 3.09 17.49
C SER A 7 36.32 2.00 16.90
N HIS A 8 37.26 1.42 17.67
CA HIS A 8 38.18 0.42 17.14
C HIS A 8 37.58 -0.99 17.04
N ILE A 9 36.55 -1.29 17.84
CA ILE A 9 35.87 -2.60 17.80
C ILE A 9 34.89 -2.68 16.63
N LEU A 10 34.33 -1.55 16.17
CA LEU A 10 33.44 -1.49 15.00
C LEU A 10 34.18 -1.53 13.64
N ASN A 11 35.49 -1.24 13.62
CA ASN A 11 36.28 -1.22 12.37
C ASN A 11 36.86 -2.58 11.96
N GLY A 12 36.79 -3.61 12.83
CA GLY A 12 37.47 -4.90 12.63
C GLY A 12 36.72 -5.93 11.77
N ALA A 13 35.48 -5.67 11.36
CA ALA A 13 34.66 -6.67 10.66
C ALA A 13 33.63 -6.09 9.67
N MET A 14 33.88 -4.91 9.09
CA MET A 14 33.13 -4.52 7.90
C MET A 14 33.77 -5.20 6.69
N PRO A 15 33.11 -6.14 5.99
CA PRO A 15 33.57 -6.57 4.69
C PRO A 15 33.78 -5.32 3.81
N PRO A 16 34.77 -5.31 2.89
CA PRO A 16 34.96 -4.18 2.00
C PRO A 16 33.60 -3.82 1.41
N ALA A 17 33.21 -2.54 1.53
CA ALA A 17 31.96 -2.06 0.96
C ALA A 17 31.88 -2.60 -0.47
N ALA A 18 30.85 -3.40 -0.75
CA ALA A 18 30.66 -3.95 -2.09
C ALA A 18 30.80 -2.79 -3.08
N PRO A 19 31.58 -2.95 -4.17
CA PRO A 19 31.79 -1.86 -5.12
C PRO A 19 30.42 -1.27 -5.46
N ALA A 20 30.30 0.06 -5.35
CA ALA A 20 29.05 0.75 -5.63
C ALA A 20 28.51 0.21 -6.95
N ARG A 21 27.35 -0.46 -6.92
CA ARG A 21 26.72 -1.01 -8.12
C ARG A 21 26.44 0.17 -9.05
N LEU A 22 27.32 0.39 -10.01
CA LEU A 22 27.06 1.28 -11.13
C LEU A 22 25.83 0.72 -11.84
N ARG A 23 24.71 1.45 -11.78
CA ARG A 23 23.50 1.11 -12.55
C ARG A 23 23.82 1.36 -14.02
N GLU A 24 23.63 0.34 -14.85
CA GLU A 24 23.87 0.41 -16.30
C GLU A 24 22.62 0.83 -17.06
N ILE A 25 21.44 0.56 -16.51
CA ILE A 25 20.17 1.08 -17.04
C ILE A 25 20.05 2.56 -16.65
N PRO A 26 20.02 3.49 -17.63
CA PRO A 26 19.82 4.90 -17.35
C PRO A 26 18.48 5.14 -16.65
N TYR A 27 18.41 6.18 -15.82
CA TYR A 27 17.17 6.63 -15.18
C TYR A 27 16.48 5.60 -14.28
N ASN A 28 17.18 4.52 -13.89
CA ASN A 28 16.69 3.64 -12.86
C ASN A 28 16.81 4.36 -11.50
N TYR A 29 15.75 5.05 -11.09
CA TYR A 29 15.59 5.67 -9.76
C TYR A 29 14.70 4.84 -8.82
N THR A 30 14.37 3.62 -9.22
CA THR A 30 13.46 2.73 -8.47
C THR A 30 14.23 1.83 -7.51
N SER A 31 13.50 1.14 -6.62
CA SER A 31 14.04 0.10 -5.74
C SER A 31 14.49 -1.16 -6.50
N PHE A 32 14.15 -1.30 -7.78
CA PHE A 32 14.55 -2.45 -8.60
C PHE A 32 16.00 -2.34 -9.07
N SER A 33 16.70 -3.47 -9.02
CA SER A 33 18.00 -3.67 -9.65
C SER A 33 17.89 -3.79 -11.18
N ASP A 34 19.01 -3.59 -11.88
CA ASP A 34 19.02 -3.74 -13.35
C ASP A 34 18.63 -5.16 -13.78
N ARG A 35 18.98 -6.19 -12.98
CA ARG A 35 18.54 -7.57 -13.17
C ARG A 35 17.02 -7.68 -13.14
N GLU A 36 16.38 -7.03 -12.18
CA GLU A 36 14.93 -7.05 -12.01
C GLU A 36 14.20 -6.31 -13.14
N ILE A 37 14.79 -5.23 -13.66
CA ILE A 37 14.25 -4.50 -14.82
C ILE A 37 14.39 -5.33 -16.09
N VAL A 38 15.58 -5.90 -16.33
CA VAL A 38 15.82 -6.80 -17.46
C VAL A 38 14.86 -7.99 -17.41
N GLY A 39 14.68 -8.63 -16.24
CA GLY A 39 13.74 -9.73 -16.06
C GLY A 39 12.30 -9.34 -16.45
N ARG A 40 11.86 -8.16 -16.01
CA ARG A 40 10.51 -7.63 -16.32
C ARG A 40 10.31 -7.26 -17.78
N LEU A 41 11.33 -6.77 -18.46
CA LEU A 41 11.22 -6.30 -19.85
C LEU A 41 11.52 -7.41 -20.88
N LEU A 42 12.48 -8.28 -20.59
CA LEU A 42 13.05 -9.24 -21.54
C LEU A 42 12.94 -10.71 -21.11
N GLY A 43 12.45 -10.99 -19.89
CA GLY A 43 12.39 -12.33 -19.30
C GLY A 43 13.57 -12.65 -18.36
N ASP A 44 13.35 -13.57 -17.42
CA ASP A 44 14.27 -13.82 -16.28
C ASP A 44 15.67 -14.31 -16.68
N ASP A 45 15.77 -15.06 -17.78
CA ASP A 45 17.03 -15.58 -18.33
C ASP A 45 17.82 -14.54 -19.15
N ALA A 46 17.18 -13.44 -19.56
CA ALA A 46 17.82 -12.40 -20.37
C ALA A 46 18.98 -11.71 -19.64
N TRP A 47 18.95 -11.67 -18.31
CA TRP A 47 20.05 -11.14 -17.51
C TRP A 47 21.34 -11.95 -17.68
N SER A 48 21.23 -13.28 -17.74
CA SER A 48 22.39 -14.15 -17.96
C SER A 48 22.97 -13.90 -19.35
N LEU A 49 22.12 -13.84 -20.37
CA LEU A 49 22.52 -13.57 -21.74
C LEU A 49 23.24 -12.21 -21.88
N LEU A 50 22.74 -11.17 -21.20
CA LEU A 50 23.37 -9.86 -21.18
C LEU A 50 24.71 -9.85 -20.43
N THR A 51 24.79 -10.58 -19.32
CA THR A 51 26.02 -10.66 -18.52
C THR A 51 27.13 -11.37 -19.30
N ASP A 52 26.81 -12.47 -19.99
CA ASP A 52 27.73 -13.21 -20.85
C ASP A 52 28.30 -12.28 -21.94
N LEU A 53 27.42 -11.57 -22.68
CA LEU A 53 27.82 -10.68 -23.77
C LEU A 53 28.66 -9.48 -23.31
N ARG A 54 28.49 -9.04 -22.06
CA ARG A 54 29.22 -7.90 -21.47
C ARG A 54 30.67 -8.25 -21.12
N GLY A 55 30.96 -9.52 -20.80
CA GLY A 55 32.32 -9.98 -20.48
C GLY A 55 33.29 -9.90 -21.66
N GLU A 56 32.79 -9.67 -22.88
CA GLU A 56 33.56 -9.73 -24.11
C GLU A 56 33.85 -8.33 -24.72
N ARG A 57 35.10 -8.11 -25.11
CA ARG A 57 35.63 -6.79 -25.55
C ARG A 57 34.93 -6.15 -26.76
N ARG A 58 34.28 -6.94 -27.65
CA ARG A 58 33.61 -6.43 -28.87
C ARG A 58 32.12 -6.09 -28.68
N THR A 59 31.41 -6.72 -27.74
CA THR A 59 29.94 -6.63 -27.56
C THR A 59 29.48 -5.63 -26.50
N GLY A 60 30.39 -5.15 -25.64
CA GLY A 60 30.03 -4.23 -24.54
C GLY A 60 29.29 -2.96 -25.00
N ARG A 61 29.54 -2.49 -26.24
CA ARG A 61 28.83 -1.33 -26.81
C ARG A 61 27.38 -1.65 -27.20
N SER A 62 27.11 -2.83 -27.75
CA SER A 62 25.76 -3.28 -28.11
C SER A 62 24.91 -3.56 -26.87
N ALA A 63 25.50 -4.14 -25.83
CA ALA A 63 24.85 -4.33 -24.53
C ALA A 63 24.49 -2.98 -23.88
N ARG A 64 25.41 -2.01 -23.90
CA ARG A 64 25.15 -0.65 -23.41
C ARG A 64 24.01 0.05 -24.16
N MET A 65 23.99 -0.04 -25.49
CA MET A 65 22.90 0.52 -26.29
C MET A 65 21.56 -0.15 -25.98
N LEU A 66 21.55 -1.46 -25.69
CA LEU A 66 20.33 -2.14 -25.27
C LEU A 66 19.86 -1.61 -23.91
N TYR A 67 20.76 -1.39 -22.95
CA TYR A 67 20.38 -0.77 -21.66
C TYR A 67 19.80 0.64 -21.83
N GLU A 68 20.25 1.42 -22.80
CA GLU A 68 19.65 2.72 -23.12
C GLU A 68 18.20 2.58 -23.62
N VAL A 69 17.92 1.60 -24.50
CA VAL A 69 16.55 1.29 -24.96
C VAL A 69 15.67 0.85 -23.80
N LEU A 70 16.17 -0.04 -22.94
CA LEU A 70 15.45 -0.49 -21.75
C LEU A 70 15.21 0.63 -20.75
N GLY A 71 16.18 1.53 -20.59
CA GLY A 71 16.09 2.72 -19.73
C GLY A 71 15.01 3.68 -20.20
N ASP A 72 14.91 3.92 -21.51
CA ASP A 72 13.87 4.78 -22.09
C ASP A 72 12.46 4.20 -21.90
N ILE A 73 12.28 2.88 -22.04
CA ILE A 73 11.01 2.22 -21.71
C ILE A 73 10.73 2.36 -20.21
N TRP A 74 11.74 2.07 -19.37
CA TRP A 74 11.59 2.03 -17.93
C TRP A 74 11.26 3.40 -17.33
N VAL A 75 11.93 4.46 -17.77
CA VAL A 75 11.69 5.82 -17.25
C VAL A 75 10.26 6.28 -17.53
N VAL A 76 9.70 5.94 -18.70
CA VAL A 76 8.31 6.25 -19.01
C VAL A 76 7.35 5.41 -18.18
N ARG A 77 7.58 4.08 -18.07
CA ARG A 77 6.74 3.21 -17.24
C ARG A 77 6.70 3.64 -15.77
N ARG A 78 7.78 4.26 -15.29
CA ARG A 78 7.95 4.66 -13.88
C ARG A 78 7.71 6.14 -13.61
N ASN A 79 7.23 6.89 -14.60
CA ASN A 79 6.91 8.29 -14.46
C ASN A 79 5.50 8.57 -15.01
N PRO A 80 4.49 8.69 -14.14
CA PRO A 80 3.12 8.90 -14.60
C PRO A 80 2.93 10.22 -15.34
N TYR A 81 3.76 11.24 -15.09
CA TYR A 81 3.73 12.49 -15.88
C TYR A 81 4.17 12.29 -17.33
N LEU A 82 5.19 11.43 -17.57
CA LEU A 82 5.59 11.06 -18.93
C LEU A 82 4.52 10.18 -19.60
N GLN A 83 3.91 9.26 -18.85
CA GLN A 83 2.80 8.46 -19.38
C GLN A 83 1.64 9.35 -19.83
N ASP A 84 1.22 10.29 -18.98
CA ASP A 84 0.12 11.22 -19.29
C ASP A 84 0.47 12.12 -20.49
N ASP A 85 1.68 12.70 -20.56
CA ASP A 85 2.11 13.50 -21.73
C ASP A 85 2.03 12.69 -23.04
N LEU A 86 2.48 11.43 -23.02
CA LEU A 86 2.50 10.56 -24.20
C LEU A 86 1.11 10.02 -24.57
N LEU A 87 0.21 9.85 -23.59
CA LEU A 87 -1.21 9.54 -23.84
C LEU A 87 -1.91 10.72 -24.52
N ASP A 88 -1.64 11.95 -24.06
CA ASP A 88 -2.27 13.17 -24.58
C ASP A 88 -1.65 13.64 -25.91
N ASN A 89 -0.41 13.23 -26.21
CA ASN A 89 0.33 13.65 -27.41
C ASN A 89 0.74 12.45 -28.30
N PRO A 90 -0.16 11.90 -29.14
CA PRO A 90 0.12 10.76 -30.00
C PRO A 90 1.33 10.94 -30.93
N LYS A 91 1.62 12.18 -31.36
CA LYS A 91 2.80 12.49 -32.18
C LYS A 91 4.11 12.27 -31.41
N ARG A 92 4.18 12.71 -30.15
CA ARG A 92 5.37 12.50 -29.30
C ARG A 92 5.55 11.03 -28.97
N ARG A 93 4.45 10.33 -28.67
CA ARG A 93 4.42 8.87 -28.52
C ARG A 93 5.03 8.18 -29.74
N LYS A 94 4.54 8.50 -30.94
CA LYS A 94 5.07 7.94 -32.19
C LYS A 94 6.56 8.21 -32.36
N GLN A 95 7.02 9.44 -32.11
CA GLN A 95 8.45 9.79 -32.20
C GLN A 95 9.33 8.99 -31.22
N LEU A 96 8.87 8.77 -29.99
CA LEU A 96 9.56 7.93 -29.02
C LEU A 96 9.66 6.48 -29.51
N ILE A 97 8.55 5.89 -29.96
CA ILE A 97 8.52 4.50 -30.45
C ILE A 97 9.43 4.33 -31.67
N GLU A 98 9.38 5.27 -32.63
CA GLU A 98 10.28 5.29 -33.80
C GLU A 98 11.75 5.39 -33.39
N ALA A 99 12.08 6.21 -32.40
CA ALA A 99 13.45 6.34 -31.89
C ALA A 99 13.94 5.04 -31.21
N LEU A 100 13.09 4.36 -30.44
CA LEU A 100 13.42 3.06 -29.83
C LEU A 100 13.70 2.00 -30.90
N HIS A 101 12.84 1.91 -31.92
CA HIS A 101 13.06 0.99 -33.04
C HIS A 101 14.31 1.34 -33.85
N HIS A 102 14.60 2.62 -34.09
CA HIS A 102 15.81 3.06 -34.78
C HIS A 102 17.07 2.62 -34.04
N ARG A 103 17.15 2.88 -32.73
CA ARG A 103 18.30 2.47 -31.89
C ARG A 103 18.48 0.96 -31.90
N LEU A 104 17.39 0.20 -31.81
CA LEU A 104 17.46 -1.26 -31.87
C LEU A 104 17.96 -1.77 -33.24
N GLY A 105 17.56 -1.09 -34.33
CA GLY A 105 18.06 -1.35 -35.67
C GLY A 105 19.54 -0.99 -35.87
N GLU A 106 20.07 0.00 -35.13
CA GLU A 106 21.52 0.27 -35.09
C GLU A 106 22.30 -0.83 -34.38
N ILE A 107 21.73 -1.46 -33.34
CA ILE A 107 22.35 -2.61 -32.67
C ILE A 107 22.40 -3.81 -33.63
N ASP A 108 21.31 -4.08 -34.35
CA ASP A 108 21.23 -5.17 -35.33
C ASP A 108 22.23 -4.98 -36.49
N ARG A 109 22.36 -3.75 -37.03
CA ARG A 109 23.34 -3.43 -38.09
C ARG A 109 24.81 -3.59 -37.67
N ARG A 110 25.10 -3.61 -36.37
CA ARG A 110 26.45 -3.82 -35.83
C ARG A 110 26.77 -5.29 -35.61
N ARG A 111 25.79 -6.18 -35.79
CA ARG A 111 26.06 -7.59 -36.04
C ARG A 111 26.76 -7.64 -37.40
N GLU A 112 27.96 -8.17 -37.46
CA GLU A 112 28.71 -8.36 -38.71
C GLU A 112 28.48 -9.82 -39.17
N PRO A 113 27.35 -10.14 -39.85
CA PRO A 113 27.00 -11.53 -40.18
C PRO A 113 27.91 -12.18 -41.25
N ASP A 114 28.71 -11.37 -41.96
CA ASP A 114 29.50 -11.81 -43.12
C ASP A 114 31.02 -11.84 -42.87
N VAL A 115 31.48 -11.76 -41.61
CA VAL A 115 32.90 -11.86 -41.28
C VAL A 115 33.28 -13.33 -41.06
N PRO A 116 34.24 -13.91 -41.83
CA PRO A 116 34.63 -15.30 -41.70
C PRO A 116 35.09 -15.65 -40.27
N ALA A 117 34.79 -16.87 -39.82
CA ALA A 117 35.11 -17.41 -38.49
C ALA A 117 36.60 -17.28 -38.11
N GLU A 118 37.48 -17.09 -39.09
CA GLU A 118 38.94 -16.91 -38.89
C GLU A 118 39.33 -15.55 -38.27
N ALA A 119 38.40 -14.58 -38.15
CA ALA A 119 38.64 -13.27 -37.54
C ALA A 119 37.98 -13.09 -36.15
N GLY A 120 37.73 -14.19 -35.42
CA GLY A 120 37.17 -14.17 -34.07
C GLY A 120 35.67 -13.90 -34.03
N HIS A 121 34.93 -14.47 -34.98
CA HIS A 121 33.47 -14.45 -35.04
C HIS A 121 32.90 -15.73 -34.38
N ASP A 122 32.03 -15.58 -33.38
CA ASP A 122 31.41 -16.68 -32.64
C ASP A 122 29.93 -16.81 -33.03
N PRO A 123 29.53 -17.86 -33.78
CA PRO A 123 28.15 -18.08 -34.22
C PRO A 123 27.14 -18.19 -33.07
N HIS A 124 27.57 -18.73 -31.92
CA HIS A 124 26.70 -18.89 -30.76
C HIS A 124 26.38 -17.53 -30.10
N ARG A 125 27.30 -16.58 -30.20
CA ARG A 125 27.11 -15.20 -29.74
C ARG A 125 26.10 -14.45 -30.62
N ASP A 126 26.19 -14.60 -31.93
CA ASP A 126 25.25 -13.96 -32.85
C ASP A 126 23.82 -14.45 -32.62
N GLU A 127 23.65 -15.74 -32.32
CA GLU A 127 22.37 -16.33 -31.92
C GLU A 127 21.83 -15.70 -30.61
N LYS A 128 22.67 -15.54 -29.58
CA LYS A 128 22.30 -14.86 -28.33
C LYS A 128 21.85 -13.40 -28.56
N VAL A 129 22.56 -12.66 -29.41
CA VAL A 129 22.23 -11.26 -29.74
C VAL A 129 20.90 -11.19 -30.49
N VAL A 130 20.67 -12.08 -31.47
CA VAL A 130 19.38 -12.17 -32.18
C VAL A 130 18.23 -12.46 -31.21
N GLY A 131 18.41 -13.38 -30.27
CA GLY A 131 17.42 -13.69 -29.24
C GLY A 131 17.09 -12.49 -28.35
N LEU A 132 18.09 -11.74 -27.89
CA LEU A 132 17.88 -10.53 -27.10
C LEU A 132 17.22 -9.39 -27.90
N LEU A 133 17.61 -9.21 -29.16
CA LEU A 133 16.99 -8.22 -30.05
C LEU A 133 15.52 -8.55 -30.32
N ALA A 134 15.18 -9.82 -30.53
CA ALA A 134 13.79 -10.26 -30.68
C ALA A 134 12.97 -9.95 -29.42
N ARG A 135 13.49 -10.25 -28.23
CA ARG A 135 12.85 -9.91 -26.95
C ARG A 135 12.70 -8.40 -26.77
N ALA A 136 13.70 -7.61 -27.14
CA ALA A 136 13.64 -6.15 -27.07
C ALA A 136 12.61 -5.56 -28.03
N ARG A 137 12.47 -6.11 -29.26
CA ARG A 137 11.39 -5.74 -30.18
C ARG A 137 10.02 -6.03 -29.58
N SER A 138 9.84 -7.20 -28.97
CA SER A 138 8.61 -7.54 -28.25
C SER A 138 8.34 -6.60 -27.08
N ALA A 139 9.37 -6.19 -26.33
CA ALA A 139 9.24 -5.24 -25.23
C ALA A 139 8.80 -3.85 -25.70
N ILE A 140 9.34 -3.36 -26.83
CA ILE A 140 8.90 -2.10 -27.45
C ILE A 140 7.45 -2.21 -27.92
N ALA A 141 7.08 -3.30 -28.60
CA ALA A 141 5.70 -3.51 -29.06
C ALA A 141 4.70 -3.60 -27.89
N ALA A 142 5.06 -4.28 -26.80
CA ALA A 142 4.26 -4.32 -25.59
C ALA A 142 4.13 -2.93 -24.95
N PHE A 143 5.23 -2.18 -24.86
CA PHE A 143 5.24 -0.81 -24.36
C PHE A 143 4.38 0.15 -25.20
N GLU A 144 4.39 0.02 -26.53
CA GLU A 144 3.50 0.77 -27.41
C GLU A 144 2.03 0.43 -27.13
N GLY A 145 1.70 -0.86 -27.04
CA GLY A 145 0.35 -1.35 -26.76
C GLY A 145 -0.21 -0.92 -25.39
N GLU A 146 0.65 -0.70 -24.40
CA GLU A 146 0.27 -0.23 -23.06
C GLU A 146 -0.48 1.10 -23.08
N PHE A 147 -0.15 2.01 -23.99
CA PHE A 147 -0.82 3.30 -24.09
C PHE A 147 -2.29 3.16 -24.53
N ASP A 148 -2.53 2.35 -25.56
CA ASP A 148 -3.88 2.14 -26.09
C ASP A 148 -4.73 1.32 -25.09
N GLN A 149 -4.13 0.33 -24.43
CA GLN A 149 -4.76 -0.38 -23.32
C GLN A 149 -5.14 0.56 -22.18
N THR A 150 -4.22 1.43 -21.76
CA THR A 150 -4.44 2.41 -20.69
C THR A 150 -5.57 3.37 -21.05
N ALA A 151 -5.58 3.91 -22.28
CA ALA A 151 -6.64 4.81 -22.75
C ALA A 151 -8.02 4.13 -22.74
N MET A 152 -8.09 2.88 -23.23
CA MET A 152 -9.31 2.07 -23.21
C MET A 152 -9.79 1.83 -21.77
N MET A 153 -8.90 1.40 -20.88
CA MET A 153 -9.22 1.14 -19.48
C MET A 153 -9.65 2.41 -18.74
N ARG A 154 -8.99 3.55 -18.95
CA ARG A 154 -9.39 4.85 -18.36
C ARG A 154 -10.80 5.23 -18.79
N LYS A 155 -11.13 5.07 -20.08
CA LYS A 155 -12.48 5.32 -20.60
C LYS A 155 -13.53 4.42 -19.96
N GLN A 156 -13.23 3.12 -19.81
CA GLN A 156 -14.13 2.16 -19.17
C GLN A 156 -14.32 2.49 -17.68
N ALA A 157 -13.24 2.71 -16.94
CA ALA A 157 -13.27 3.05 -15.53
C ALA A 157 -14.04 4.36 -15.29
N GLN A 158 -13.79 5.41 -16.09
CA GLN A 158 -14.52 6.67 -15.99
C GLN A 158 -16.03 6.49 -16.20
N LYS A 159 -16.43 5.61 -17.12
CA LYS A 159 -17.85 5.31 -17.40
C LYS A 159 -18.52 4.57 -16.25
N VAL A 160 -17.84 3.59 -15.66
CA VAL A 160 -18.38 2.77 -14.56
C VAL A 160 -18.38 3.55 -13.25
N LEU A 161 -17.21 4.03 -12.83
CA LEU A 161 -17.01 4.71 -11.55
C LEU A 161 -17.69 6.09 -11.52
N GLY A 162 -17.77 6.78 -12.66
CA GLY A 162 -18.43 8.09 -12.76
C GLY A 162 -19.94 8.07 -12.60
N ARG A 163 -20.55 6.88 -12.47
CA ARG A 163 -21.97 6.72 -12.07
C ARG A 163 -22.14 6.66 -10.55
N ILE A 164 -21.04 6.44 -9.82
CA ILE A 164 -21.03 6.17 -8.38
C ILE A 164 -20.50 7.39 -7.63
N THR A 165 -19.40 7.97 -8.12
CA THR A 165 -18.73 9.12 -7.51
C THR A 165 -18.58 10.27 -8.49
N ALA A 166 -18.29 11.47 -7.98
CA ALA A 166 -18.00 12.64 -8.80
C ALA A 166 -16.78 12.39 -9.70
N ARG A 167 -16.76 13.00 -10.90
CA ARG A 167 -15.65 12.81 -11.86
C ARG A 167 -14.29 13.20 -11.25
N ASP A 168 -14.28 14.27 -10.44
CA ASP A 168 -13.07 14.76 -9.81
C ASP A 168 -12.56 13.83 -8.69
N ASN A 169 -13.34 12.82 -8.28
CA ASN A 169 -12.89 11.80 -7.35
C ASN A 169 -12.21 10.61 -8.04
N ILE A 170 -12.16 10.60 -9.38
CA ILE A 170 -11.52 9.54 -10.19
C ILE A 170 -10.23 10.10 -10.75
N LYS A 171 -9.12 9.85 -10.06
CA LYS A 171 -7.83 10.48 -10.32
C LYS A 171 -6.90 9.54 -11.10
N PHE A 172 -6.67 9.89 -12.36
CA PHE A 172 -5.66 9.24 -13.21
C PHE A 172 -4.35 10.04 -13.29
N ASP A 173 -4.33 11.27 -12.77
CA ASP A 173 -3.24 12.21 -12.92
C ASP A 173 -1.98 11.79 -12.16
N GLY A 174 -0.83 12.26 -12.66
CA GLY A 174 0.48 11.99 -12.07
C GLY A 174 0.62 12.38 -10.59
N LEU A 175 0.06 13.51 -10.15
CA LEU A 175 0.21 13.95 -8.75
C LEU A 175 -0.48 12.97 -7.80
N SER A 176 -1.75 12.65 -8.08
CA SER A 176 -2.52 11.70 -7.29
C SER A 176 -1.83 10.34 -7.24
N ARG A 177 -1.40 9.80 -8.38
CA ARG A 177 -0.74 8.49 -8.45
C ARG A 177 0.61 8.47 -7.72
N VAL A 178 1.42 9.54 -7.81
CA VAL A 178 2.70 9.66 -7.11
C VAL A 178 2.51 9.75 -5.60
N SER A 179 1.55 10.53 -5.11
CA SER A 179 1.32 10.67 -3.67
C SER A 179 0.75 9.41 -3.00
N HIS A 180 0.27 8.44 -3.79
CA HIS A 180 -0.35 7.20 -3.32
C HIS A 180 0.44 5.93 -3.70
N VAL A 181 1.68 6.08 -4.17
CA VAL A 181 2.56 4.96 -4.56
C VAL A 181 3.25 4.27 -3.37
N THR A 182 3.35 4.96 -2.23
CA THR A 182 4.14 4.52 -1.06
C THR A 182 3.42 4.83 0.25
N ASP A 183 3.77 4.10 1.30
CA ASP A 183 3.51 4.47 2.70
C ASP A 183 4.83 4.88 3.39
N ALA A 184 4.87 4.87 4.72
CA ALA A 184 6.05 5.29 5.49
C ALA A 184 7.23 4.29 5.43
N THR A 185 7.06 3.12 4.81
CA THR A 185 8.20 2.25 4.44
C THR A 185 9.07 2.84 3.34
N ASP A 186 8.56 3.85 2.61
CA ASP A 186 9.19 4.49 1.45
C ASP A 186 9.41 3.55 0.24
N TRP A 187 8.77 2.37 0.25
CA TRP A 187 8.82 1.43 -0.86
C TRP A 187 7.94 1.90 -2.03
N ARG A 188 8.52 1.98 -3.22
CA ARG A 188 7.83 2.41 -4.45
C ARG A 188 7.79 1.26 -5.46
N VAL A 189 6.86 0.32 -5.25
CA VAL A 189 6.76 -0.92 -6.04
C VAL A 189 6.03 -0.66 -7.35
N GLU A 190 4.71 -0.38 -7.33
CA GLU A 190 3.93 -0.01 -8.52
C GLU A 190 3.13 1.28 -8.31
N TYR A 191 2.89 2.02 -9.40
CA TYR A 191 1.92 3.11 -9.39
C TYR A 191 0.51 2.55 -9.55
N PRO A 192 -0.49 3.08 -8.80
CA PRO A 192 -1.85 2.63 -9.00
C PRO A 192 -2.36 3.06 -10.38
N PHE A 193 -3.30 2.28 -10.95
CA PHE A 193 -3.98 2.64 -12.18
C PHE A 193 -4.87 3.87 -11.96
N VAL A 194 -5.57 3.91 -10.82
CA VAL A 194 -6.46 5.01 -10.43
C VAL A 194 -6.40 5.23 -8.92
N VAL A 195 -6.52 6.49 -8.50
CA VAL A 195 -6.81 6.84 -7.11
C VAL A 195 -8.25 7.33 -7.02
N LEU A 196 -9.01 6.78 -6.07
CA LEU A 196 -10.39 7.14 -5.81
C LEU A 196 -10.48 7.91 -4.50
N THR A 197 -11.12 9.09 -4.51
CA THR A 197 -11.28 9.97 -3.35
C THR A 197 -12.77 10.27 -3.09
N PRO A 198 -13.59 9.25 -2.73
CA PRO A 198 -15.03 9.41 -2.50
C PRO A 198 -15.34 10.46 -1.43
N ASP A 199 -16.48 11.14 -1.57
CA ASP A 199 -16.89 12.22 -0.67
C ASP A 199 -17.69 11.70 0.55
N SER A 200 -18.36 10.55 0.39
CA SER A 200 -19.17 9.91 1.43
C SER A 200 -18.89 8.42 1.54
N GLU A 201 -19.10 7.87 2.74
CA GLU A 201 -19.03 6.42 2.92
C GLU A 201 -20.03 5.69 2.04
N ASP A 202 -21.23 6.25 1.80
CA ASP A 202 -22.30 5.64 0.99
C ASP A 202 -21.85 5.19 -0.41
N GLU A 203 -20.76 5.73 -0.94
CA GLU A 203 -20.19 5.37 -2.25
C GLU A 203 -19.36 4.07 -2.23
N ILE A 204 -18.85 3.67 -1.06
CA ILE A 204 -17.82 2.62 -0.93
C ILE A 204 -18.30 1.27 -1.42
N ALA A 205 -19.50 0.83 -1.04
CA ALA A 205 -20.05 -0.47 -1.44
C ALA A 205 -20.04 -0.63 -2.97
N ALA A 206 -20.61 0.35 -3.67
CA ALA A 206 -20.65 0.37 -5.12
C ALA A 206 -19.25 0.51 -5.75
N LEU A 207 -18.34 1.31 -5.16
CA LEU A 207 -16.97 1.45 -5.64
C LEU A 207 -16.17 0.15 -5.51
N VAL A 208 -16.34 -0.61 -4.42
CA VAL A 208 -15.70 -1.91 -4.22
C VAL A 208 -16.16 -2.89 -5.30
N THR A 209 -17.48 -3.06 -5.47
CA THR A 209 -18.04 -3.93 -6.51
C THR A 209 -17.54 -3.53 -7.90
N ALA A 210 -17.60 -2.23 -8.25
CA ALA A 210 -17.17 -1.74 -9.56
C ALA A 210 -15.66 -1.94 -9.81
N CYS A 211 -14.80 -1.75 -8.80
CA CYS A 211 -13.37 -2.00 -8.93
C CYS A 211 -13.09 -3.49 -9.20
N ILE A 212 -13.79 -4.39 -8.50
CA ILE A 212 -13.67 -5.84 -8.71
C ILE A 212 -14.14 -6.23 -10.11
N GLU A 213 -15.26 -5.69 -10.59
CA GLU A 213 -15.77 -5.91 -11.95
C GLU A 213 -14.81 -5.41 -13.04
N LEU A 214 -14.08 -4.32 -12.79
CA LEU A 214 -13.01 -3.82 -13.66
C LEU A 214 -11.71 -4.66 -13.56
N GLY A 215 -11.66 -5.63 -12.64
CA GLY A 215 -10.51 -6.45 -12.35
C GLY A 215 -9.34 -5.65 -11.77
N LEU A 216 -9.64 -4.64 -10.94
CA LEU A 216 -8.66 -3.83 -10.21
C LEU A 216 -8.43 -4.41 -8.82
N THR A 217 -7.17 -4.56 -8.41
CA THR A 217 -6.83 -4.84 -7.01
C THR A 217 -7.10 -3.58 -6.17
N ILE A 218 -7.89 -3.69 -5.11
CA ILE A 218 -8.23 -2.57 -4.25
C ILE A 218 -7.18 -2.44 -3.13
N VAL A 219 -6.71 -1.21 -2.91
CA VAL A 219 -5.80 -0.87 -1.81
C VAL A 219 -6.47 0.23 -0.97
N PRO A 220 -7.02 -0.10 0.22
CA PRO A 220 -7.57 0.89 1.13
C PRO A 220 -6.47 1.79 1.68
N ARG A 221 -6.74 3.10 1.79
CA ARG A 221 -5.76 4.06 2.28
C ARG A 221 -6.41 5.18 3.09
N GLY A 222 -5.88 5.42 4.29
CA GLY A 222 -6.04 6.70 5.01
C GLY A 222 -4.79 7.56 4.81
N GLY A 223 -4.25 8.17 5.87
CA GLY A 223 -3.06 9.03 5.79
C GLY A 223 -1.71 8.38 5.38
N GLY A 224 -1.69 7.10 4.97
CA GLY A 224 -0.49 6.48 4.39
C GLY A 224 0.71 6.31 5.33
N THR A 225 0.51 6.33 6.65
CA THR A 225 1.60 6.31 7.65
C THR A 225 2.04 4.89 8.07
N GLY A 226 1.65 3.85 7.33
CA GLY A 226 1.97 2.45 7.66
C GLY A 226 3.45 2.12 7.46
N TYR A 227 3.98 1.20 8.27
CA TYR A 227 5.37 0.71 8.19
C TYR A 227 5.46 -0.76 7.77
N THR A 228 4.38 -1.32 7.22
CA THR A 228 4.29 -2.73 6.80
C THR A 228 4.08 -2.90 5.30
N GLY A 229 3.93 -1.80 4.54
CA GLY A 229 3.66 -1.84 3.11
C GLY A 229 2.18 -2.09 2.76
N GLY A 230 1.27 -2.10 3.73
CA GLY A 230 -0.14 -2.42 3.53
C GLY A 230 -0.90 -1.45 2.61
N ALA A 231 -0.40 -0.22 2.42
CA ALA A 231 -1.00 0.76 1.52
C ALA A 231 -0.21 0.95 0.20
N ILE A 232 0.66 0.00 -0.15
CA ILE A 232 1.51 0.04 -1.34
C ILE A 232 0.90 -0.79 -2.46
N PRO A 233 0.68 -0.21 -3.65
CA PRO A 233 0.28 -0.98 -4.82
C PRO A 233 1.41 -1.93 -5.25
N LEU A 234 1.10 -3.23 -5.31
CA LEU A 234 2.03 -4.27 -5.81
C LEU A 234 1.80 -4.61 -7.29
N THR A 235 0.71 -4.11 -7.87
CA THR A 235 0.36 -4.28 -9.28
C THR A 235 -0.10 -2.94 -9.86
N TRP A 236 0.26 -2.68 -11.12
CA TRP A 236 -0.18 -1.48 -11.83
C TRP A 236 -1.70 -1.45 -11.99
N LYS A 237 -2.35 -2.62 -12.09
CA LYS A 237 -3.81 -2.76 -12.24
C LYS A 237 -4.51 -2.71 -10.89
N SER A 238 -4.31 -1.61 -10.17
CA SER A 238 -4.85 -1.38 -8.83
C SER A 238 -5.58 -0.06 -8.70
N ALA A 239 -6.58 -0.04 -7.81
CA ALA A 239 -7.28 1.15 -7.37
C ALA A 239 -6.93 1.42 -5.91
N VAL A 240 -6.32 2.58 -5.64
CA VAL A 240 -6.19 3.06 -4.26
C VAL A 240 -7.45 3.81 -3.91
N ILE A 241 -8.17 3.39 -2.87
CA ILE A 241 -9.34 4.09 -2.35
C ILE A 241 -8.92 4.87 -1.11
N ASN A 242 -8.82 6.19 -1.24
CA ASN A 242 -8.43 7.08 -0.15
C ASN A 242 -9.67 7.57 0.62
N THR A 243 -9.73 7.26 1.91
CA THR A 243 -10.84 7.58 2.82
C THR A 243 -10.65 8.87 3.62
N GLU A 244 -9.61 9.67 3.38
CA GLU A 244 -9.29 10.88 4.16
C GLU A 244 -10.44 11.89 4.20
N LYS A 245 -11.30 11.94 3.18
CA LYS A 245 -12.49 12.79 3.15
C LYS A 245 -13.59 12.35 4.13
N PHE A 246 -13.53 11.15 4.70
CA PHE A 246 -14.47 10.68 5.71
C PHE A 246 -14.08 11.24 7.09
N ASP A 247 -13.99 12.56 7.18
CA ASP A 247 -13.39 13.30 8.29
C ASP A 247 -14.41 13.85 9.30
N LYS A 248 -15.66 13.39 9.19
CA LYS A 248 -16.73 13.70 10.14
C LYS A 248 -16.41 13.10 11.51
N LEU A 249 -16.31 13.96 12.51
CA LEU A 249 -16.09 13.61 13.91
C LEU A 249 -17.33 13.96 14.72
N GLY A 250 -17.86 12.98 15.45
CA GLY A 250 -18.98 13.18 16.38
C GLY A 250 -18.55 13.90 17.65
N LYS A 251 -19.53 14.24 18.48
CA LYS A 251 -19.28 14.74 19.85
C LYS A 251 -18.97 13.57 20.78
N VAL A 252 -18.30 13.87 21.89
CA VAL A 252 -18.24 12.93 23.01
C VAL A 252 -19.63 12.82 23.62
N GLU A 253 -20.14 11.60 23.70
CA GLU A 253 -21.46 11.28 24.23
C GLU A 253 -21.35 10.24 25.34
N SER A 254 -22.36 10.21 26.22
CA SER A 254 -22.49 9.19 27.25
C SER A 254 -23.62 8.24 26.84
N CYS A 255 -23.33 6.96 26.65
CA CYS A 255 -24.32 5.96 26.26
C CYS A 255 -24.08 4.63 26.96
N ILE A 256 -25.15 3.84 27.13
CA ILE A 256 -25.05 2.46 27.60
C ILE A 256 -24.74 1.59 26.38
N LEU A 257 -23.57 0.95 26.39
CA LEU A 257 -23.18 -0.01 25.34
C LEU A 257 -23.90 -1.36 25.53
N PRO A 258 -24.07 -2.17 24.47
CA PRO A 258 -24.70 -3.47 24.56
C PRO A 258 -24.08 -4.36 25.66
N GLY A 259 -24.92 -4.83 26.59
CA GLY A 259 -24.50 -5.69 27.70
C GLY A 259 -23.95 -4.95 28.92
N LEU A 260 -23.87 -3.61 28.92
CA LEU A 260 -23.54 -2.82 30.10
C LEU A 260 -24.82 -2.26 30.76
N THR A 261 -24.74 -1.96 32.05
CA THR A 261 -25.81 -1.30 32.81
C THR A 261 -25.54 0.18 33.02
N GLU A 262 -24.26 0.56 33.07
CA GLU A 262 -23.82 1.93 33.30
C GLU A 262 -23.40 2.60 31.98
N PRO A 263 -23.67 3.91 31.83
CA PRO A 263 -23.25 4.63 30.65
C PRO A 263 -21.74 4.87 30.65
N VAL A 264 -21.14 4.79 29.46
CA VAL A 264 -19.72 5.07 29.23
C VAL A 264 -19.57 6.21 28.23
N ALA A 265 -18.42 6.90 28.28
CA ALA A 265 -18.10 7.93 27.32
C ALA A 265 -17.62 7.31 26.01
N VAL A 266 -18.18 7.75 24.89
CA VAL A 266 -17.82 7.29 23.55
C VAL A 266 -17.69 8.43 22.57
N ILE A 267 -17.03 8.18 21.45
CA ILE A 267 -16.93 9.11 20.32
C ILE A 267 -17.02 8.35 19.00
N HIS A 268 -17.83 8.86 18.07
CA HIS A 268 -17.91 8.35 16.70
C HIS A 268 -16.97 9.14 15.78
N ALA A 269 -16.27 8.45 14.88
CA ALA A 269 -15.38 9.06 13.91
C ALA A 269 -15.43 8.32 12.56
N GLY A 270 -15.49 9.07 11.46
CA GLY A 270 -15.28 8.52 10.12
C GLY A 270 -13.83 8.05 9.92
N ALA A 271 -13.62 7.15 8.96
CA ALA A 271 -12.33 6.50 8.71
C ALA A 271 -11.21 7.49 8.32
N GLY A 272 -11.56 8.65 7.78
CA GLY A 272 -10.64 9.71 7.39
C GLY A 272 -10.22 10.64 8.52
N VAL A 273 -10.91 10.60 9.67
CA VAL A 273 -10.57 11.46 10.81
C VAL A 273 -9.16 11.18 11.29
N VAL A 274 -8.33 12.23 11.33
CA VAL A 274 -6.97 12.17 11.89
C VAL A 274 -7.03 11.82 13.38
N THR A 275 -6.21 10.87 13.82
CA THR A 275 -6.18 10.34 15.18
C THR A 275 -6.04 11.43 16.25
N LYS A 276 -5.22 12.45 15.97
CA LYS A 276 -5.03 13.59 16.86
C LYS A 276 -6.33 14.38 17.09
N ARG A 277 -7.17 14.56 16.07
CA ARG A 277 -8.49 15.25 16.22
C ARG A 277 -9.42 14.50 17.16
N VAL A 278 -9.41 13.16 17.13
CA VAL A 278 -10.18 12.33 18.09
C VAL A 278 -9.65 12.53 19.52
N SER A 279 -8.33 12.56 19.67
CA SER A 279 -7.68 12.77 20.97
C SER A 279 -8.00 14.14 21.56
N GLU A 280 -7.91 15.20 20.75
CA GLU A 280 -8.23 16.57 21.16
C GLU A 280 -9.70 16.73 21.55
N ALA A 281 -10.63 16.12 20.79
CA ALA A 281 -12.05 16.13 21.13
C ALA A 281 -12.34 15.40 22.45
N ALA A 282 -11.67 14.27 22.70
CA ALA A 282 -11.77 13.56 23.97
C ALA A 282 -11.20 14.39 25.14
N GLU A 283 -10.02 14.98 24.96
CA GLU A 283 -9.35 15.82 25.96
C GLU A 283 -10.20 17.05 26.32
N ALA A 284 -10.78 17.72 25.32
CA ALA A 284 -11.69 18.85 25.52
C ALA A 284 -12.95 18.49 26.33
N ALA A 285 -13.37 17.22 26.27
CA ALA A 285 -14.49 16.69 27.06
C ALA A 285 -14.06 16.10 28.42
N GLY A 286 -12.78 16.21 28.80
CA GLY A 286 -12.26 15.68 30.06
C GLY A 286 -11.99 14.17 30.05
N PHE A 287 -11.85 13.58 28.86
CA PHE A 287 -11.55 12.17 28.64
C PHE A 287 -10.21 11.97 27.92
N VAL A 288 -9.84 10.70 27.76
CA VAL A 288 -8.63 10.25 27.09
C VAL A 288 -9.03 9.29 25.98
N PHE A 289 -8.60 9.60 24.77
CA PHE A 289 -8.54 8.61 23.70
C PHE A 289 -7.26 7.79 23.84
N ALA A 290 -7.40 6.47 23.93
CA ALA A 290 -6.30 5.56 24.25
C ALA A 290 -5.46 5.17 23.02
N VAL A 291 -6.01 5.26 21.81
CA VAL A 291 -5.29 4.86 20.60
C VAL A 291 -4.37 6.00 20.16
N ASP A 292 -3.09 5.90 20.53
CA ASP A 292 -2.09 6.97 20.43
C ASP A 292 -0.82 6.54 19.65
N PRO A 293 -0.92 6.06 18.40
CA PRO A 293 0.25 5.72 17.60
C PRO A 293 1.20 6.93 17.47
N THR A 294 2.50 6.69 17.29
CA THR A 294 3.49 7.76 17.11
C THR A 294 3.14 8.68 15.92
N SER A 295 2.42 8.17 14.93
CA SER A 295 1.91 8.91 13.78
C SER A 295 0.55 9.57 14.03
N ALA A 296 0.12 9.83 15.26
CA ALA A 296 -1.23 10.34 15.56
C ALA A 296 -1.61 11.64 14.82
N GLU A 297 -0.64 12.47 14.45
CA GLU A 297 -0.86 13.72 13.71
C GLU A 297 -1.18 13.52 12.22
N ALA A 298 -0.95 12.32 11.67
CA ALA A 298 -1.17 12.02 10.25
C ALA A 298 -1.97 10.72 10.00
N SER A 299 -1.93 9.76 10.93
CA SER A 299 -2.74 8.53 10.86
C SER A 299 -4.22 8.84 10.98
N CYS A 300 -5.04 8.03 10.31
CA CYS A 300 -6.50 8.16 10.34
C CYS A 300 -7.15 6.96 11.05
N VAL A 301 -8.38 7.18 11.54
CA VAL A 301 -9.21 6.19 12.24
C VAL A 301 -9.33 4.86 11.49
N GLY A 302 -9.56 4.87 10.18
CA GLY A 302 -9.67 3.63 9.39
C GLY A 302 -8.39 2.80 9.41
N GLY A 303 -7.24 3.47 9.30
CA GLY A 303 -5.93 2.83 9.44
C GLY A 303 -5.68 2.29 10.84
N ASN A 304 -6.14 2.99 11.89
CA ASN A 304 -6.02 2.51 13.27
C ASN A 304 -6.77 1.20 13.50
N VAL A 305 -7.97 1.07 12.95
CA VAL A 305 -8.76 -0.17 12.99
C VAL A 305 -8.05 -1.26 12.19
N ALA A 306 -7.73 -1.00 10.91
CA ALA A 306 -7.11 -1.94 10.00
C ALA A 306 -5.76 -2.50 10.49
N MET A 307 -5.00 -1.69 11.23
CA MET A 307 -3.69 -2.04 11.76
C MET A 307 -3.71 -2.51 13.22
N ASN A 308 -4.89 -2.49 13.87
CA ASN A 308 -5.03 -2.64 15.32
C ASN A 308 -4.02 -1.75 16.07
N ALA A 309 -4.03 -0.45 15.78
CA ALA A 309 -3.01 0.50 16.21
C ALA A 309 -2.92 0.59 17.74
N GLY A 310 -1.71 0.85 18.25
CA GLY A 310 -1.47 1.08 19.66
C GLY A 310 -0.26 1.98 19.84
N GLY A 311 -0.19 2.65 20.98
CA GLY A 311 0.94 3.48 21.36
C GLY A 311 1.26 3.33 22.84
N LYS A 312 1.73 4.41 23.47
CA LYS A 312 2.23 4.38 24.85
C LYS A 312 1.12 4.07 25.84
N LYS A 313 -0.10 4.56 25.55
CA LYS A 313 -1.29 4.33 26.37
C LYS A 313 -1.80 2.88 26.33
N ALA A 314 -1.34 2.07 25.37
CA ALA A 314 -1.74 0.67 25.25
C ALA A 314 -1.33 -0.19 26.46
N VAL A 315 -0.33 0.25 27.23
CA VAL A 315 0.05 -0.39 28.50
C VAL A 315 -1.11 -0.38 29.50
N LEU A 316 -1.94 0.67 29.52
CA LEU A 316 -3.11 0.77 30.39
C LEU A 316 -4.36 0.22 29.72
N TRP A 317 -4.65 0.67 28.50
CA TRP A 317 -5.96 0.45 27.86
C TRP A 317 -5.93 -0.39 26.58
N GLY A 318 -4.77 -0.98 26.24
CA GLY A 318 -4.63 -1.80 25.05
C GLY A 318 -4.60 -1.05 23.72
N THR A 319 -4.69 -1.80 22.62
CA THR A 319 -4.66 -1.33 21.24
C THR A 319 -6.06 -0.91 20.76
N ALA A 320 -6.20 -0.60 19.47
CA ALA A 320 -7.46 -0.18 18.88
C ALA A 320 -8.61 -1.14 19.18
N LEU A 321 -8.40 -2.45 19.03
CA LEU A 321 -9.40 -3.47 19.32
C LEU A 321 -9.95 -3.39 20.76
N ASP A 322 -9.10 -3.09 21.73
CA ASP A 322 -9.49 -2.96 23.14
C ASP A 322 -10.37 -1.74 23.41
N ASN A 323 -10.42 -0.80 22.47
CA ASN A 323 -11.09 0.50 22.61
C ASN A 323 -12.26 0.68 21.63
N LEU A 324 -12.54 -0.31 20.78
CA LEU A 324 -13.64 -0.26 19.81
C LEU A 324 -14.95 -0.75 20.44
N ALA A 325 -15.94 0.15 20.49
CA ALA A 325 -17.32 -0.22 20.80
C ALA A 325 -18.05 -0.73 19.56
N TRP A 326 -17.75 -0.17 18.40
CA TRP A 326 -18.37 -0.51 17.13
C TRP A 326 -17.52 -0.05 15.93
N TRP A 327 -17.61 -0.72 14.79
CA TRP A 327 -17.11 -0.21 13.52
C TRP A 327 -17.95 -0.68 12.32
N ARG A 328 -17.83 0.05 11.22
CA ARG A 328 -18.46 -0.25 9.94
C ARG A 328 -17.41 -0.38 8.85
N MET A 329 -17.65 -1.32 7.95
CA MET A 329 -16.82 -1.56 6.78
C MET A 329 -17.65 -2.06 5.60
N VAL A 330 -17.01 -2.13 4.43
CA VAL A 330 -17.51 -2.85 3.26
C VAL A 330 -16.63 -4.07 3.03
N ASP A 331 -17.24 -5.24 2.89
CA ASP A 331 -16.55 -6.49 2.61
C ASP A 331 -16.23 -6.67 1.10
N PRO A 332 -15.43 -7.68 0.70
CA PRO A 332 -15.07 -7.89 -0.70
C PRO A 332 -16.25 -8.23 -1.62
N ASP A 333 -17.38 -8.67 -1.07
CA ASP A 333 -18.61 -8.93 -1.84
C ASP A 333 -19.41 -7.63 -2.07
N GLY A 334 -18.92 -6.51 -1.56
CA GLY A 334 -19.56 -5.19 -1.65
C GLY A 334 -20.68 -5.01 -0.64
N ASN A 335 -20.81 -5.86 0.38
CA ASN A 335 -21.83 -5.70 1.41
C ASN A 335 -21.33 -4.81 2.54
N TRP A 336 -22.27 -4.09 3.15
CA TRP A 336 -22.03 -3.36 4.39
C TRP A 336 -21.90 -4.34 5.54
N LEU A 337 -20.90 -4.15 6.40
CA LEU A 337 -20.70 -4.92 7.62
C LEU A 337 -20.56 -3.98 8.81
N GLU A 338 -21.42 -4.17 9.79
CA GLU A 338 -21.32 -3.52 11.09
C GLU A 338 -20.93 -4.54 12.16
N VAL A 339 -19.94 -4.19 12.97
CA VAL A 339 -19.45 -5.02 14.07
C VAL A 339 -19.61 -4.26 15.37
N SER A 340 -20.39 -4.82 16.29
CA SER A 340 -20.61 -4.25 17.64
C SER A 340 -19.90 -5.10 18.67
N ARG A 341 -19.13 -4.47 19.56
CA ARG A 341 -18.58 -5.15 20.72
C ARG A 341 -19.65 -5.29 21.80
N LEU A 342 -19.95 -6.52 22.20
CA LEU A 342 -20.87 -6.81 23.29
C LEU A 342 -20.09 -6.91 24.61
N GLU A 343 -20.73 -6.50 25.71
CA GLU A 343 -20.21 -6.65 27.07
C GLU A 343 -18.78 -6.05 27.19
N HIS A 344 -18.59 -4.84 26.64
CA HIS A 344 -17.28 -4.20 26.56
C HIS A 344 -16.68 -3.97 27.97
N ASN A 345 -15.54 -4.59 28.27
CA ASN A 345 -14.95 -4.59 29.62
C ASN A 345 -14.19 -3.31 29.99
N MET A 346 -14.10 -2.35 29.07
CA MET A 346 -13.42 -1.04 29.26
C MET A 346 -11.93 -1.18 29.61
N GLY A 347 -11.33 -2.30 29.27
CA GLY A 347 -9.94 -2.65 29.54
C GLY A 347 -9.40 -3.54 28.44
N LYS A 348 -8.35 -4.29 28.72
CA LYS A 348 -7.73 -5.14 27.70
C LYS A 348 -8.60 -6.37 27.44
N ILE A 349 -8.79 -6.68 26.17
CA ILE A 349 -9.63 -7.76 25.67
C ILE A 349 -9.15 -9.15 26.10
N HIS A 350 -7.87 -9.29 26.46
CA HIS A 350 -7.32 -10.57 26.93
C HIS A 350 -7.56 -10.84 28.41
N ASP A 351 -8.03 -9.84 29.16
CA ASP A 351 -8.37 -9.99 30.57
C ASP A 351 -9.74 -10.65 30.77
N VAL A 352 -10.58 -10.72 29.72
CA VAL A 352 -11.87 -11.43 29.78
C VAL A 352 -11.73 -12.88 29.33
N GLU A 353 -12.52 -13.76 29.92
CA GLU A 353 -12.58 -15.17 29.50
C GLU A 353 -13.03 -15.28 28.04
N THR A 354 -14.11 -14.59 27.69
CA THR A 354 -14.70 -14.57 26.34
C THR A 354 -15.06 -13.15 25.93
N ALA A 355 -14.65 -12.81 24.71
CA ALA A 355 -14.98 -11.59 24.00
C ALA A 355 -16.08 -11.87 22.98
N ARG A 356 -17.13 -11.05 22.96
CA ARG A 356 -18.31 -11.26 22.11
C ARG A 356 -18.53 -10.11 21.14
N PHE A 357 -18.83 -10.44 19.88
CA PHE A 357 -19.10 -9.44 18.84
C PHE A 357 -20.36 -9.82 18.08
N GLU A 358 -21.25 -8.85 17.85
CA GLU A 358 -22.38 -9.00 16.93
C GLU A 358 -21.99 -8.41 15.57
N LEU A 359 -22.11 -9.21 14.52
CA LEU A 359 -21.81 -8.85 13.14
C LEU A 359 -23.12 -8.80 12.35
N LYS A 360 -23.39 -7.68 11.69
CA LYS A 360 -24.58 -7.48 10.85
C LYS A 360 -24.16 -7.11 9.45
N TRP A 361 -24.57 -7.93 8.48
CA TRP A 361 -24.35 -7.66 7.06
C TRP A 361 -25.59 -7.04 6.44
N PHE A 362 -25.42 -5.99 5.66
CA PHE A 362 -26.49 -5.31 4.93
C PHE A 362 -26.16 -5.24 3.43
N ASP A 363 -27.20 -5.21 2.59
CA ASP A 363 -27.09 -5.16 1.14
C ASP A 363 -26.36 -3.90 0.69
N GLY A 364 -25.26 -4.06 -0.04
CA GLY A 364 -24.44 -2.96 -0.58
C GLY A 364 -25.10 -2.10 -1.64
N LYS A 365 -26.24 -2.52 -2.19
CA LYS A 365 -27.02 -1.74 -3.16
C LYS A 365 -27.78 -0.57 -2.51
N GLY A 366 -28.02 -0.66 -1.20
CA GLY A 366 -28.66 0.38 -0.40
C GLY A 366 -27.65 1.12 0.48
N LYS A 367 -28.16 2.06 1.26
CA LYS A 367 -27.36 2.73 2.28
C LYS A 367 -27.05 1.77 3.44
N PRO A 368 -26.00 2.03 4.23
CA PRO A 368 -25.71 1.26 5.43
C PRO A 368 -26.95 1.14 6.34
N GLY A 369 -27.27 -0.08 6.77
CA GLY A 369 -28.37 -0.35 7.70
C GLY A 369 -29.76 -0.54 7.07
N GLU A 370 -29.96 -0.27 5.77
CA GLU A 370 -31.30 -0.30 5.15
C GLU A 370 -31.88 -1.70 5.00
N ARG A 371 -31.08 -2.67 4.52
CA ARG A 371 -31.54 -4.03 4.25
C ARG A 371 -30.60 -5.06 4.86
N LEU A 372 -30.99 -5.61 6.01
CA LEU A 372 -30.24 -6.68 6.68
C LEU A 372 -30.25 -7.96 5.84
N LEU A 373 -29.07 -8.53 5.60
CA LEU A 373 -28.88 -9.81 4.93
C LEU A 373 -28.73 -10.94 5.93
N LYS A 374 -27.87 -10.76 6.94
CA LYS A 374 -27.64 -11.74 8.01
C LYS A 374 -27.07 -11.10 9.27
N THR A 375 -27.17 -11.83 10.38
CA THR A 375 -26.54 -11.52 11.66
C THR A 375 -25.78 -12.73 12.17
N GLU A 376 -24.62 -12.51 12.77
CA GLU A 376 -23.77 -13.53 13.36
C GLU A 376 -23.22 -13.02 14.69
N THR A 377 -22.98 -13.94 15.63
CA THR A 377 -22.29 -13.62 16.88
C THR A 377 -20.98 -14.40 16.94
N LEU A 378 -19.87 -13.69 17.11
CA LEU A 378 -18.56 -14.29 17.34
C LEU A 378 -18.24 -14.30 18.83
N GLU A 379 -17.92 -15.47 19.36
CA GLU A 379 -17.41 -15.65 20.73
C GLU A 379 -15.97 -16.13 20.67
N ILE A 380 -15.03 -15.30 21.13
CA ILE A 380 -13.60 -15.55 21.02
C ILE A 380 -12.99 -15.50 22.41
N LYS A 381 -12.20 -16.50 22.80
CA LYS A 381 -11.50 -16.46 24.09
C LYS A 381 -10.54 -15.27 24.13
N GLY A 382 -10.61 -14.43 25.16
CA GLY A 382 -9.83 -13.18 25.22
C GLY A 382 -8.33 -13.39 25.02
N ARG A 383 -7.79 -14.45 25.62
CA ARG A 383 -6.39 -14.89 25.50
C ARG A 383 -5.91 -15.20 24.07
N VAL A 384 -6.80 -15.32 23.09
CA VAL A 384 -6.44 -15.62 21.69
C VAL A 384 -5.96 -14.37 20.95
N PHE A 385 -6.40 -13.17 21.36
CA PHE A 385 -6.06 -11.93 20.65
C PHE A 385 -4.59 -11.54 20.73
N ARG A 386 -3.85 -12.04 21.72
CA ARG A 386 -2.40 -11.87 21.82
C ARG A 386 -1.77 -12.96 22.69
N LYS A 387 -0.55 -13.38 22.34
CA LYS A 387 0.26 -14.21 23.23
C LYS A 387 0.46 -13.53 24.59
N GLU A 388 0.50 -14.35 25.63
CA GLU A 388 0.74 -13.90 26.99
C GLU A 388 2.07 -13.13 27.09
N GLY A 389 2.06 -12.01 27.82
CA GLY A 389 3.21 -11.11 27.96
C GLY A 389 3.42 -10.13 26.80
N LEU A 390 2.70 -10.26 25.67
CA LEU A 390 2.78 -9.27 24.59
C LEU A 390 1.74 -8.15 24.77
N GLY A 391 2.18 -6.90 24.65
CA GLY A 391 1.27 -5.75 24.58
C GLY A 391 0.43 -5.74 23.30
N LYS A 392 1.00 -6.20 22.19
CA LYS A 392 0.36 -6.38 20.89
C LYS A 392 0.95 -7.61 20.20
N ASP A 393 0.11 -8.42 19.56
CA ASP A 393 0.55 -9.56 18.76
C ASP A 393 0.14 -9.34 17.30
N VAL A 394 1.13 -9.19 16.41
CA VAL A 394 0.93 -9.00 14.97
C VAL A 394 1.05 -10.30 14.17
N THR A 395 1.34 -11.42 14.83
CA THR A 395 1.60 -12.71 14.16
C THR A 395 0.32 -13.41 13.74
N ASP A 396 -0.77 -13.21 14.47
CA ASP A 396 -2.10 -13.69 14.09
C ASP A 396 -2.87 -12.62 13.32
N LYS A 397 -2.91 -12.75 11.99
CA LYS A 397 -3.73 -11.90 11.12
C LYS A 397 -5.16 -12.41 11.01
N PHE A 398 -5.45 -13.65 11.39
CA PHE A 398 -6.80 -14.21 11.32
C PHE A 398 -7.68 -13.71 12.47
N LEU A 399 -7.11 -13.53 13.67
CA LEU A 399 -7.79 -13.05 14.89
C LEU A 399 -9.14 -13.76 15.11
N ALA A 400 -9.12 -15.08 14.99
CA ALA A 400 -10.30 -15.95 15.11
C ALA A 400 -11.49 -15.53 14.21
N GLY A 401 -11.21 -14.93 13.05
CA GLY A 401 -12.23 -14.52 12.08
C GLY A 401 -12.82 -13.13 12.33
N LEU A 402 -12.31 -12.36 13.31
CA LEU A 402 -12.79 -11.00 13.54
C LEU A 402 -12.46 -10.10 12.33
N PRO A 403 -13.46 -9.49 11.67
CA PRO A 403 -13.26 -8.79 10.42
C PRO A 403 -12.71 -7.37 10.62
N GLY A 404 -11.91 -6.89 9.67
CA GLY A 404 -11.35 -5.55 9.61
C GLY A 404 -10.17 -5.27 10.55
N ILE A 405 -10.05 -5.98 11.67
CA ILE A 405 -9.02 -5.71 12.69
C ILE A 405 -7.72 -6.45 12.36
N GLN A 406 -6.61 -5.70 12.26
CA GLN A 406 -5.27 -6.24 11.97
C GLN A 406 -5.16 -6.91 10.59
N LYS A 407 -6.09 -6.58 9.68
CA LYS A 407 -6.21 -7.16 8.34
C LYS A 407 -5.51 -6.35 7.27
N GLU A 408 -5.12 -5.11 7.59
CA GLU A 408 -4.42 -4.21 6.67
C GLU A 408 -5.20 -3.98 5.36
N GLY A 409 -6.53 -4.07 5.41
CA GLY A 409 -7.41 -3.89 4.25
C GLY A 409 -7.66 -5.15 3.41
N CYS A 410 -7.12 -6.31 3.81
CA CYS A 410 -7.25 -7.55 3.03
C CYS A 410 -8.65 -8.20 3.06
N ASP A 411 -9.52 -7.82 4.00
CA ASP A 411 -10.88 -8.37 4.14
C ASP A 411 -11.97 -7.29 4.07
N GLY A 412 -11.62 -6.08 3.62
CA GLY A 412 -12.58 -5.01 3.40
C GLY A 412 -12.05 -3.62 3.75
N LEU A 413 -12.94 -2.64 3.70
CA LEU A 413 -12.61 -1.22 3.82
C LEU A 413 -13.41 -0.57 4.95
N ILE A 414 -12.71 -0.13 6.01
CA ILE A 414 -13.30 0.54 7.16
C ILE A 414 -13.81 1.93 6.76
N THR A 415 -15.06 2.27 7.10
CA THR A 415 -15.66 3.58 6.80
C THR A 415 -15.88 4.45 8.03
N SER A 416 -16.14 3.83 9.19
CA SER A 416 -16.37 4.55 10.45
C SER A 416 -16.18 3.66 11.68
N ALA A 417 -15.94 4.28 12.83
CA ALA A 417 -15.80 3.58 14.10
C ALA A 417 -16.35 4.42 15.28
N ARG A 418 -16.80 3.72 16.32
CA ARG A 418 -17.14 4.27 17.62
C ARG A 418 -16.19 3.71 18.66
N TRP A 419 -15.61 4.61 19.44
CA TRP A 419 -14.57 4.29 20.41
C TRP A 419 -15.04 4.57 21.82
N VAL A 420 -14.63 3.75 22.77
CA VAL A 420 -14.74 4.08 24.19
C VAL A 420 -13.66 5.08 24.59
N LEU A 421 -13.98 5.93 25.56
CA LEU A 421 -13.09 6.92 26.11
C LEU A 421 -12.83 6.67 27.59
N HIS A 422 -11.61 7.01 28.03
CA HIS A 422 -11.14 6.75 29.38
C HIS A 422 -10.98 8.03 30.18
N ARG A 423 -10.73 7.91 31.49
CA ARG A 423 -10.29 9.03 32.32
C ARG A 423 -8.84 8.81 32.73
N MET A 424 -8.04 9.87 32.70
CA MET A 424 -6.70 9.81 33.28
C MET A 424 -6.77 9.45 34.77
N PRO A 425 -5.79 8.69 35.29
CA PRO A 425 -5.58 8.59 36.74
C PRO A 425 -5.45 9.99 37.35
N ARG A 426 -6.00 10.18 38.56
CA ARG A 426 -5.96 11.48 39.27
C ARG A 426 -4.54 11.98 39.55
N HIS A 427 -3.58 11.07 39.61
CA HIS A 427 -2.18 11.36 39.88
C HIS A 427 -1.31 10.63 38.86
N THR A 428 -0.45 11.38 38.17
CA THR A 428 0.53 10.86 37.21
C THR A 428 1.92 11.29 37.63
N ARG A 429 2.89 10.36 37.58
CA ARG A 429 4.31 10.65 37.79
C ARG A 429 5.12 10.03 36.67
N THR A 430 6.09 10.78 36.15
CA THR A 430 7.07 10.29 35.18
C THR A 430 8.40 10.12 35.90
N VAL A 431 8.99 8.93 35.80
CA VAL A 431 10.30 8.62 36.37
C VAL A 431 11.24 8.28 35.21
N CYS A 432 12.44 8.85 35.21
CA CYS A 432 13.51 8.47 34.31
C CYS A 432 14.47 7.55 35.06
N MET A 433 14.72 6.35 34.52
CA MET A 433 15.65 5.38 35.09
C MET A 433 16.75 5.12 34.06
N GLU A 434 18.01 5.21 34.49
CA GLU A 434 19.18 4.86 33.70
C GLU A 434 19.83 3.64 34.34
N PHE A 435 20.08 2.60 33.55
CA PHE A 435 20.78 1.40 33.99
C PHE A 435 22.10 1.33 33.26
N PHE A 436 23.21 1.20 33.99
CA PHE A 436 24.52 0.87 33.43
C PHE A 436 24.61 -0.66 33.35
N GLY A 437 24.72 -1.21 32.13
CA GLY A 437 24.80 -2.64 31.87
C GLY A 437 25.72 -2.93 30.71
#